data_AF-A0A7W0RNU9-F1
#
_entry.id   AF-A0A7W0RNU9-F1
#
_cell.length_a   1.000
_cell.length_b   1.000
_cell.length_c   1.000
_cell.angle_alpha   90.00
_cell.angle_beta   90.00
_cell.angle_gamma   90.00
#
_symmetry.space_group_name_H-M   'P 1'
#
loop_
_entity.id
_entity.type
_entity.pdbx_description
1 polymer ?
#
loop_
_entity_poly.entity_id
_entity_poly.type
_entity_poly.pdbx_seq_one_letter_code
_entity_poly.pdbx_strand_id
1 'polypeptide(L)'
;MTIRIAALLLVSCAGGLVAAEPPPSVLEAESARIANVEAISPSVVCIFGRDGGGGGSGVLISRDGFALTNFHVTSGSGDFMKCGLNDGKLYDAVIVGIDPTGDVALIKLLGRDDFPAATLGDSDSLIVGEWVYVVGNPFLLAADFTPTVTYGIVSGLHRYQYPAGTFLEYTDCIQFDTSLNPGNSGGPLFNERGEVVGINGRGSFEKRGRVNVGAGYAISINQIKHFLDHLRSGRVVDHGSIGATVLTRQDGTVAIGSILETSDAYRRGLRSGDEIVTFAGRPIRSANQFQNVLGVYPSGWMLPLTYRRGAETHDIMVRLSNAHRESELLEFSKTPPDRENPQPGRKPESDEDPKEEQPTPPDEEAAATKEDDVPSELKQLLVQKPGFANYRFNEIEQARVLESLPNGGTLPSLAAGAVLSGRTEDGKPFRMTLADRGVGFDLGGVGYLQPLGPAEEFIDEPPGTGGLLAAAHLLRQILAGSRERLAAFYYLGSEPIDGIGPQVDVLIAEDQGGRLRLYVVREGGELLGFDFSRGDNVDDCRVRFGKPVISGIPAEWRVSYGGEEILDARVERIEPLRPSRDSR
;
A
#
# COMPACT_ATOMS: atom_id res chain seq x y z
N MET A 1 -32.00 80.57 -47.01
CA MET A 1 -30.85 80.03 -46.27
C MET A 1 -31.40 79.49 -44.94
N THR A 2 -31.80 78.22 -44.91
CA THR A 2 -31.14 77.13 -44.13
C THR A 2 -31.21 77.41 -42.62
N ILE A 3 -31.93 76.66 -41.78
CA ILE A 3 -31.72 75.25 -41.42
C ILE A 3 -32.95 74.70 -40.66
N ARG A 4 -33.29 73.43 -40.91
CA ARG A 4 -34.22 72.59 -40.15
C ARG A 4 -33.64 72.24 -38.78
N ILE A 5 -34.44 72.26 -37.71
CA ILE A 5 -34.14 71.48 -36.50
C ILE A 5 -35.40 70.69 -36.13
N ALA A 6 -35.29 69.38 -36.29
CA ALA A 6 -36.23 68.40 -35.80
C ALA A 6 -36.06 68.26 -34.28
N ALA A 7 -37.14 68.45 -33.53
CA ALA A 7 -37.17 68.08 -32.11
C ALA A 7 -37.38 66.56 -32.03
N LEU A 8 -36.28 65.82 -31.85
CA LEU A 8 -36.32 64.39 -31.54
C LEU A 8 -36.62 64.25 -30.03
N LEU A 9 -37.80 63.72 -29.70
CA LEU A 9 -38.13 63.23 -28.36
C LEU A 9 -37.22 62.05 -28.03
N LEU A 10 -36.14 62.31 -27.29
CA LEU A 10 -35.37 61.27 -26.59
C LEU A 10 -36.18 60.86 -25.36
N VAL A 11 -36.99 59.80 -25.52
CA VAL A 11 -37.52 59.04 -24.39
C VAL A 11 -36.32 58.37 -23.72
N SER A 12 -35.95 58.84 -22.53
CA SER A 12 -34.97 58.17 -21.69
C SER A 12 -35.58 56.88 -21.14
N CYS A 13 -35.39 55.77 -21.86
CA CYS A 13 -35.55 54.43 -21.27
C CYS A 13 -34.34 54.14 -20.37
N ALA A 14 -34.23 54.84 -19.24
CA ALA A 14 -33.42 54.40 -18.12
C ALA A 14 -34.23 53.37 -17.33
N GLY A 15 -34.46 52.21 -17.94
CA GLY A 15 -34.85 51.03 -17.20
C GLY A 15 -33.67 50.63 -16.34
N GLY A 16 -33.76 50.89 -15.03
CA GLY A 16 -32.75 50.43 -14.08
C GLY A 16 -32.60 48.93 -14.22
N LEU A 17 -31.44 48.48 -14.71
CA LEU A 17 -31.00 47.10 -14.57
C LEU A 17 -30.77 46.85 -13.07
N VAL A 18 -31.83 46.50 -12.36
CA VAL A 18 -31.70 45.84 -11.06
C VAL A 18 -31.10 44.48 -11.39
N ALA A 19 -29.89 44.21 -10.91
CA ALA A 19 -29.30 42.88 -11.03
C ALA A 19 -30.28 41.87 -10.42
N ALA A 20 -30.74 40.92 -11.23
CA ALA A 20 -31.65 39.87 -10.74
C ALA A 20 -30.93 39.07 -9.65
N GLU A 21 -31.62 38.81 -8.53
CA GLU A 21 -31.08 37.94 -7.48
C GLU A 21 -30.80 36.55 -8.06
N PRO A 22 -29.71 35.87 -7.64
CA PRO A 22 -29.44 34.51 -8.08
C PRO A 22 -30.62 33.58 -7.76
N PRO A 23 -30.93 32.60 -8.63
CA PRO A 23 -31.95 31.60 -8.32
C PRO A 23 -31.64 30.89 -6.97
N PRO A 24 -32.66 30.52 -6.17
CA PRO A 24 -32.47 29.86 -4.88
C PRO A 24 -31.53 28.65 -4.93
N SER A 25 -31.60 27.85 -6.01
CA SER A 25 -30.73 26.69 -6.21
C SER A 25 -29.24 27.05 -6.30
N VAL A 26 -28.89 28.25 -6.79
CA VAL A 26 -27.49 28.72 -6.84
C VAL A 26 -27.00 29.07 -5.44
N LEU A 27 -27.84 29.73 -4.65
CA LEU A 27 -27.54 30.07 -3.25
C LEU A 27 -27.45 28.83 -2.37
N GLU A 28 -28.30 27.82 -2.61
CA GLU A 28 -28.24 26.52 -1.94
C GLU A 28 -26.94 25.78 -2.27
N ALA A 29 -26.55 25.72 -3.55
CA ALA A 29 -25.30 25.11 -3.98
C ALA A 29 -24.06 25.82 -3.39
N GLU A 30 -24.09 27.16 -3.36
CA GLU A 30 -23.04 27.95 -2.71
C GLU A 30 -22.96 27.68 -1.20
N SER A 31 -24.11 27.65 -0.52
CA SER A 31 -24.18 27.38 0.92
C SER A 31 -23.68 25.96 1.25
N ALA A 32 -24.08 24.96 0.44
CA ALA A 32 -23.61 23.59 0.59
C ALA A 32 -22.09 23.49 0.39
N ARG A 33 -21.55 24.18 -0.61
CA ARG A 33 -20.10 24.26 -0.84
C ARG A 33 -19.36 24.87 0.35
N ILE A 34 -19.85 25.99 0.89
CA ILE A 34 -19.23 26.66 2.05
C ILE A 34 -19.25 25.73 3.27
N ALA A 35 -20.39 25.11 3.56
CA ALA A 35 -20.52 24.19 4.68
C ALA A 35 -19.62 22.95 4.53
N ASN A 36 -19.48 22.41 3.31
CA ASN A 36 -18.60 21.28 3.06
C ASN A 36 -17.12 21.66 3.30
N VAL A 37 -16.69 22.82 2.79
CA VAL A 37 -15.33 23.34 3.03
C VAL A 37 -15.05 23.52 4.52
N GLU A 38 -15.98 24.11 5.27
CA GLU A 38 -15.86 24.25 6.73
C GLU A 38 -15.74 22.89 7.44
N ALA A 39 -16.46 21.87 6.97
CA ALA A 39 -16.44 20.54 7.55
C ALA A 39 -15.15 19.75 7.27
N ILE A 40 -14.56 19.89 6.08
CA ILE A 40 -13.36 19.14 5.68
C ILE A 40 -12.06 19.77 6.15
N SER A 41 -11.98 21.11 6.24
CA SER A 41 -10.75 21.85 6.57
C SER A 41 -10.06 21.40 7.86
N PRO A 42 -10.76 21.05 8.96
CA PRO A 42 -10.12 20.60 10.19
C PRO A 42 -9.24 19.35 10.05
N SER A 43 -9.56 18.48 9.09
CA SER A 43 -8.81 17.24 8.86
C SER A 43 -7.50 17.44 8.09
N VAL A 44 -7.24 18.64 7.56
CA VAL A 44 -6.07 18.90 6.72
C VAL A 44 -4.89 19.36 7.56
N VAL A 45 -3.74 18.77 7.30
CA VAL A 45 -2.52 18.94 8.08
C VAL A 45 -1.50 19.74 7.27
N CYS A 46 -0.83 20.70 7.89
CA CYS A 46 0.34 21.36 7.34
C CYS A 46 1.59 20.65 7.86
N ILE A 47 2.43 20.09 6.98
CA ILE A 47 3.60 19.29 7.37
C ILE A 47 4.86 20.05 7.00
N PHE A 48 5.82 20.12 7.91
CA PHE A 48 7.12 20.73 7.67
C PHE A 48 8.21 20.10 8.53
N GLY A 49 9.45 20.25 8.07
CA GLY A 49 10.64 19.84 8.80
C GLY A 49 10.77 20.59 10.12
N ARG A 50 11.59 20.07 11.03
CA ARG A 50 11.75 20.62 12.39
C ARG A 50 12.27 22.07 12.41
N ASP A 51 13.07 22.45 11.42
CA ASP A 51 13.61 23.79 11.22
C ASP A 51 12.61 24.76 10.57
N GLY A 52 11.39 24.29 10.26
CA GLY A 52 10.41 25.01 9.46
C GLY A 52 10.72 25.01 7.96
N GLY A 53 11.78 24.30 7.56
CA GLY A 53 12.17 24.07 6.18
C GLY A 53 11.42 22.90 5.55
N GLY A 54 11.32 22.91 4.22
CA GLY A 54 10.44 21.99 3.50
C GLY A 54 8.97 22.27 3.82
N GLY A 55 8.06 21.60 3.11
CA GLY A 55 6.65 21.80 3.41
C GLY A 55 5.72 21.12 2.44
N GLY A 56 4.68 20.50 2.99
CA GLY A 56 3.59 19.91 2.27
C GLY A 56 2.32 19.90 3.10
N SER A 57 1.35 19.15 2.62
CA SER A 57 0.08 18.94 3.28
C SER A 57 -0.13 17.46 3.60
N GLY A 58 -1.12 17.18 4.43
CA GLY A 58 -1.59 15.83 4.74
C GLY A 58 -3.08 15.84 5.05
N VAL A 59 -3.65 14.66 5.27
CA VAL A 59 -5.04 14.51 5.73
C VAL A 59 -5.12 13.49 6.84
N LEU A 60 -5.71 13.87 7.97
CA LEU A 60 -6.03 12.98 9.08
C LEU A 60 -7.11 11.99 8.65
N ILE A 61 -6.83 10.70 8.79
CA ILE A 61 -7.74 9.60 8.42
C ILE A 61 -8.27 8.84 9.64
N SER A 62 -7.87 9.26 10.85
CA SER A 62 -8.26 8.59 12.09
C SER A 62 -8.15 9.53 13.28
N ARG A 63 -9.01 9.33 14.28
CA ARG A 63 -9.09 10.19 15.47
C ARG A 63 -7.86 10.10 16.36
N ASP A 64 -7.23 8.94 16.39
CA ASP A 64 -5.99 8.75 17.12
C ASP A 64 -4.82 9.44 16.42
N GLY A 65 -4.94 9.91 15.17
CA GLY A 65 -3.99 10.84 14.57
C GLY A 65 -3.13 10.28 13.43
N PHE A 66 -3.48 9.15 12.82
CA PHE A 66 -2.87 8.76 11.55
C PHE A 66 -3.30 9.73 10.44
N ALA A 67 -2.33 10.17 9.64
CA ALA A 67 -2.54 11.03 8.49
C ALA A 67 -1.80 10.52 7.25
N LEU A 68 -2.44 10.64 6.09
CA LEU A 68 -1.83 10.37 4.78
C LEU A 68 -1.14 11.64 4.27
N THR A 69 -0.03 11.45 3.56
CA THR A 69 0.69 12.49 2.82
C THR A 69 1.49 11.84 1.68
N ASN A 70 2.27 12.63 0.93
CA ASN A 70 3.20 12.07 -0.04
C ASN A 70 4.52 11.65 0.59
N PHE A 71 5.16 10.64 0.02
CA PHE A 71 6.50 10.22 0.42
C PHE A 71 7.49 11.38 0.27
N HIS A 72 7.47 12.11 -0.86
CA HIS A 72 8.41 13.20 -1.09
C HIS A 72 8.26 14.37 -0.10
N VAL A 73 7.09 14.53 0.55
CA VAL A 73 6.88 15.51 1.63
C VAL A 73 7.61 15.04 2.89
N THR A 74 7.46 13.77 3.25
CA THR A 74 8.13 13.18 4.42
C THR A 74 9.64 13.03 4.23
N SER A 75 10.11 12.66 3.04
CA SER A 75 11.55 12.54 2.75
C SER A 75 12.27 13.89 2.87
N GLY A 76 11.57 14.99 2.61
CA GLY A 76 12.08 16.35 2.85
C GLY A 76 11.96 16.83 4.29
N SER A 77 11.11 16.19 5.12
CA SER A 77 10.85 16.59 6.51
C SER A 77 11.60 15.75 7.54
N GLY A 78 12.01 14.53 7.19
CA GLY A 78 12.66 13.55 8.07
C GLY A 78 11.67 12.62 8.76
N ASP A 79 12.16 11.69 9.58
CA ASP A 79 11.32 10.70 10.30
C ASP A 79 10.51 11.32 11.46
N PHE A 80 10.92 12.51 11.89
CA PHE A 80 10.26 13.34 12.89
C PHE A 80 9.96 14.72 12.31
N MET A 81 8.72 15.17 12.40
CA MET A 81 8.24 16.40 11.78
C MET A 81 7.25 17.15 12.66
N LYS A 82 6.94 18.38 12.27
CA LYS A 82 5.91 19.21 12.89
C LYS A 82 4.68 19.26 11.99
N CYS A 83 3.52 19.25 12.62
CA CYS A 83 2.22 19.26 11.97
C CYS A 83 1.36 20.40 12.52
N GLY A 84 0.97 21.36 11.68
CA GLY A 84 0.03 22.42 12.02
C GLY A 84 -1.42 22.05 11.64
N LEU A 85 -2.37 22.33 12.52
CA LEU A 85 -3.81 22.21 12.25
C LEU A 85 -4.50 23.56 12.35
N ASN A 86 -5.67 23.68 11.72
CA ASN A 86 -6.47 24.92 11.69
C ASN A 86 -7.04 25.35 13.06
N ASP A 87 -6.71 24.64 14.14
CA ASP A 87 -6.90 25.10 15.52
C ASP A 87 -5.78 26.03 16.01
N GLY A 88 -4.82 26.34 15.11
CA GLY A 88 -3.66 27.20 15.36
C GLY A 88 -2.54 26.52 16.15
N LYS A 89 -2.62 25.21 16.39
CA LYS A 89 -1.63 24.48 17.19
C LYS A 89 -0.66 23.67 16.34
N LEU A 90 0.50 23.45 16.92
CA LEU A 90 1.53 22.55 16.42
C LEU A 90 1.53 21.25 17.19
N TYR A 91 1.64 20.16 16.44
CA TYR A 91 1.70 18.80 16.92
C TYR A 91 2.99 18.15 16.45
N ASP A 92 3.55 17.28 17.29
CA ASP A 92 4.63 16.38 16.90
C ASP A 92 4.05 15.26 16.04
N ALA A 93 4.80 14.84 15.02
CA ALA A 93 4.48 13.67 14.23
C ALA A 93 5.71 12.82 13.94
N VAL A 94 5.48 11.52 13.81
CA VAL A 94 6.50 10.54 13.42
C VAL A 94 6.06 9.81 12.16
N ILE A 95 7.04 9.40 11.35
CA ILE A 95 6.80 8.49 10.22
C ILE A 95 6.27 7.15 10.73
N VAL A 96 5.32 6.58 10.00
CA VAL A 96 4.79 5.23 10.23
C VAL A 96 5.37 4.31 9.16
N GLY A 97 4.84 4.40 7.94
CA GLY A 97 5.23 3.57 6.80
C GLY A 97 5.25 4.39 5.52
N ILE A 98 5.98 3.90 4.52
CA ILE A 98 6.19 4.60 3.25
C ILE A 98 6.05 3.66 2.06
N ASP A 99 5.52 4.21 0.99
CA ASP A 99 5.53 3.69 -0.37
C ASP A 99 6.37 4.66 -1.22
N PRO A 100 7.68 4.37 -1.40
CA PRO A 100 8.56 5.26 -2.13
C PRO A 100 8.18 5.39 -3.61
N THR A 101 7.67 4.33 -4.24
CA THR A 101 7.35 4.33 -5.67
C THR A 101 6.01 5.02 -5.93
N GLY A 102 4.96 4.67 -5.19
CA GLY A 102 3.64 5.27 -5.32
C GLY A 102 3.54 6.68 -4.72
N ASP A 103 4.61 7.19 -4.12
CA ASP A 103 4.71 8.51 -3.50
C ASP A 103 3.71 8.72 -2.35
N VAL A 104 3.55 7.72 -1.48
CA VAL A 104 2.61 7.77 -0.34
C VAL A 104 3.38 7.56 0.95
N ALA A 105 3.01 8.32 1.98
CA ALA A 105 3.48 8.08 3.35
C ALA A 105 2.31 8.14 4.33
N LEU A 106 2.44 7.35 5.39
CA LEU A 106 1.58 7.40 6.55
C LEU A 106 2.38 7.97 7.72
N ILE A 107 1.85 9.00 8.37
CA ILE A 107 2.45 9.61 9.56
C ILE A 107 1.48 9.51 10.74
N LYS A 108 2.00 9.68 11.95
CA LYS A 108 1.23 9.66 13.19
C LYS A 108 1.44 10.95 13.97
N LEU A 109 0.40 11.79 14.04
CA LEU A 109 0.36 12.96 14.93
C LEU A 109 0.20 12.50 16.39
N LEU A 110 0.78 13.29 17.29
CA LEU A 110 0.85 13.02 18.73
C LEU A 110 0.25 14.17 19.53
N GLY A 111 -0.14 13.89 20.78
CA GLY A 111 -0.58 14.91 21.75
C GLY A 111 -2.09 14.95 22.02
N ARG A 112 -2.91 14.19 21.29
CA ARG A 112 -4.35 13.99 21.54
C ARG A 112 -4.88 12.74 20.83
N ASP A 113 -6.11 12.34 21.11
CA ASP A 113 -6.78 11.13 20.60
C ASP A 113 -8.16 11.40 19.96
N ASP A 114 -8.50 12.67 19.78
CA ASP A 114 -9.75 13.18 19.21
C ASP A 114 -9.50 14.08 17.99
N PHE A 115 -8.49 13.76 17.19
CA PHE A 115 -8.20 14.49 15.96
C PHE A 115 -9.40 14.47 14.98
N PRO A 116 -9.64 15.56 14.24
CA PRO A 116 -10.67 15.61 13.20
C PRO A 116 -10.26 14.74 12.01
N ALA A 117 -10.90 13.57 11.86
CA ALA A 117 -10.59 12.63 10.79
C ALA A 117 -11.52 12.80 9.59
N ALA A 118 -10.95 12.81 8.39
CA ALA A 118 -11.68 12.75 7.14
C ALA A 118 -12.20 11.33 6.85
N THR A 119 -13.28 11.24 6.09
CA THR A 119 -13.80 9.97 5.57
C THR A 119 -13.13 9.64 4.25
N LEU A 120 -12.62 8.41 4.09
CA LEU A 120 -12.10 7.94 2.82
C LEU A 120 -13.24 7.50 1.89
N GLY A 121 -13.35 8.15 0.73
CA GLY A 121 -14.38 7.88 -0.29
C GLY A 121 -14.02 6.71 -1.20
N ASP A 122 -14.65 6.64 -2.37
CA ASP A 122 -14.39 5.64 -3.40
C ASP A 122 -14.00 6.34 -4.71
N SER A 123 -12.74 6.23 -5.12
CA SER A 123 -12.24 6.86 -6.35
C SER A 123 -12.77 6.19 -7.62
N ASP A 124 -13.17 4.92 -7.56
CA ASP A 124 -13.75 4.21 -8.72
C ASP A 124 -15.20 4.64 -8.98
N SER A 125 -15.83 5.32 -8.02
CA SER A 125 -17.18 5.88 -8.16
C SER A 125 -17.21 7.27 -8.83
N LEU A 126 -16.05 7.91 -9.00
CA LEU A 126 -15.96 9.23 -9.61
C LEU A 126 -16.38 9.22 -11.07
N ILE A 127 -16.92 10.35 -11.52
CA ILE A 127 -17.26 10.60 -12.92
C ILE A 127 -16.57 11.87 -13.39
N VAL A 128 -16.04 11.85 -14.62
CA VAL A 128 -15.46 13.05 -15.25
C VAL A 128 -16.51 14.16 -15.30
N GLY A 129 -16.15 15.35 -14.80
CA GLY A 129 -17.04 16.50 -14.65
C GLY A 129 -17.59 16.70 -13.23
N GLU A 130 -17.44 15.74 -12.32
CA GLU A 130 -17.78 15.94 -10.91
C GLU A 130 -16.89 16.99 -10.27
N TRP A 131 -17.45 17.77 -9.34
CA TRP A 131 -16.73 18.80 -8.62
C TRP A 131 -15.82 18.21 -7.54
N VAL A 132 -14.66 18.84 -7.38
CA VAL A 132 -13.63 18.44 -6.41
C VAL A 132 -12.99 19.64 -5.74
N TYR A 133 -12.54 19.43 -4.51
CA TYR A 133 -11.78 20.40 -3.73
C TYR A 133 -10.36 19.91 -3.52
N VAL A 134 -9.38 20.75 -3.87
CA VAL A 134 -7.98 20.55 -3.50
C VAL A 134 -7.72 21.42 -2.29
N VAL A 135 -7.38 20.78 -1.18
CA VAL A 135 -7.18 21.45 0.11
C VAL A 135 -5.76 21.18 0.61
N GLY A 136 -5.08 22.22 1.07
CA GLY A 136 -3.70 22.13 1.56
C GLY A 136 -3.20 23.47 2.08
N ASN A 137 -1.93 23.58 2.45
CA ASN A 137 -1.31 24.85 2.84
C ASN A 137 -0.12 25.16 1.93
N PRO A 138 -0.37 25.70 0.72
CA PRO A 138 0.69 26.01 -0.22
C PRO A 138 1.63 27.07 0.38
N PHE A 139 2.93 26.88 0.20
CA PHE A 139 4.01 27.78 0.66
C PHE A 139 3.96 28.22 2.14
N LEU A 140 3.25 27.49 3.01
CA LEU A 140 2.99 27.90 4.40
C LEU A 140 2.39 29.33 4.50
N LEU A 141 1.57 29.74 3.51
CA LEU A 141 1.00 31.08 3.42
C LEU A 141 0.14 31.45 4.64
N ALA A 142 -0.47 30.44 5.27
CA ALA A 142 -1.30 30.59 6.44
C ALA A 142 -0.50 30.26 7.72
N ALA A 143 -0.07 31.30 8.44
CA ALA A 143 0.64 31.17 9.71
C ALA A 143 -0.24 30.65 10.86
N ASP A 144 -1.57 30.69 10.67
CA ASP A 144 -2.57 30.10 11.56
C ASP A 144 -2.96 28.66 11.15
N PHE A 145 -2.28 28.11 10.12
CA PHE A 145 -2.52 26.77 9.55
C PHE A 145 -3.92 26.55 8.99
N THR A 146 -4.68 27.62 8.72
CA THR A 146 -5.94 27.52 7.98
C THR A 146 -5.63 27.08 6.53
N PRO A 147 -6.17 25.95 6.05
CA PRO A 147 -5.82 25.46 4.72
C PRO A 147 -6.39 26.36 3.61
N THR A 148 -5.63 26.51 2.54
CA THR A 148 -6.09 27.00 1.25
C THR A 148 -6.96 25.96 0.57
N VAL A 149 -8.07 26.41 0.00
CA VAL A 149 -9.02 25.57 -0.74
C VAL A 149 -9.10 26.09 -2.17
N THR A 150 -8.99 25.19 -3.13
CA THR A 150 -9.23 25.47 -4.54
C THR A 150 -10.26 24.48 -5.08
N TYR A 151 -11.01 24.90 -6.10
CA TYR A 151 -12.21 24.19 -6.57
C TYR A 151 -12.18 24.05 -8.08
N GLY A 152 -12.49 22.84 -8.57
CA GLY A 152 -12.56 22.52 -9.99
C GLY A 152 -13.30 21.20 -10.21
N ILE A 153 -13.05 20.53 -11.32
CA ILE A 153 -13.68 19.27 -11.68
C ILE A 153 -12.68 18.12 -11.85
N VAL A 154 -13.19 16.89 -11.82
CA VAL A 154 -12.49 15.72 -12.36
C VAL A 154 -12.36 15.87 -13.87
N SER A 155 -11.14 16.04 -14.38
CA SER A 155 -10.83 16.13 -15.82
C SER A 155 -10.56 14.76 -16.46
N GLY A 156 -10.19 13.77 -15.65
CA GLY A 156 -9.86 12.43 -16.14
C GLY A 156 -9.63 11.44 -15.01
N LEU A 157 -9.88 10.16 -15.30
CA LEU A 157 -9.70 9.05 -14.37
C LEU A 157 -8.72 8.05 -14.96
N HIS A 158 -8.14 7.23 -14.10
CA HIS A 158 -7.20 6.16 -14.47
C HIS A 158 -6.07 6.65 -15.38
N ARG A 159 -5.53 7.82 -15.06
CA ARG A 159 -4.36 8.34 -15.74
C ARG A 159 -3.13 7.63 -15.21
N TYR A 160 -2.23 7.30 -16.12
CA TYR A 160 -0.92 6.75 -15.79
C TYR A 160 0.14 7.84 -15.96
N GLN A 161 0.91 8.14 -14.92
CA GLN A 161 2.08 9.01 -14.98
C GLN A 161 3.34 8.18 -14.72
N TYR A 162 4.07 7.89 -15.80
CA TYR A 162 5.29 7.12 -15.75
C TYR A 162 6.40 7.82 -14.93
N PRO A 163 7.41 7.07 -14.47
CA PRO A 163 8.60 7.62 -13.81
C PRO A 163 9.43 8.47 -14.76
N ALA A 164 9.13 9.77 -14.84
CA ALA A 164 9.71 10.72 -15.80
C ALA A 164 11.05 11.30 -15.32
N GLY A 165 12.05 10.45 -15.11
CA GLY A 165 13.37 10.86 -14.57
C GLY A 165 13.45 10.83 -13.04
N THR A 166 12.44 10.28 -12.39
CA THR A 166 12.38 9.95 -10.96
C THR A 166 12.01 8.47 -10.80
N PHE A 167 12.13 7.90 -9.61
CA PHE A 167 11.55 6.58 -9.32
C PHE A 167 10.07 6.61 -8.92
N LEU A 168 9.51 7.82 -8.70
CA LEU A 168 8.08 7.98 -8.43
C LEU A 168 7.24 7.59 -9.65
N GLU A 169 6.17 6.85 -9.44
CA GLU A 169 5.24 6.40 -10.49
C GLU A 169 3.81 6.53 -9.99
N TYR A 170 2.97 7.30 -10.70
CA TYR A 170 1.56 7.39 -10.33
C TYR A 170 0.80 6.45 -11.26
N THR A 171 0.67 5.23 -10.77
CA THR A 171 0.14 4.09 -11.51
C THR A 171 -1.32 4.35 -11.84
N ASP A 172 -2.14 4.78 -10.87
CA ASP A 172 -3.53 5.22 -11.04
C ASP A 172 -3.79 6.59 -10.42
N CYS A 173 -4.00 7.61 -11.27
CA CYS A 173 -4.28 8.96 -10.81
C CYS A 173 -5.55 9.59 -11.40
N ILE A 174 -6.17 10.42 -10.56
CA ILE A 174 -7.28 11.31 -10.88
C ILE A 174 -6.68 12.62 -11.37
N GLN A 175 -7.06 13.02 -12.58
CA GLN A 175 -6.72 14.32 -13.14
C GLN A 175 -7.82 15.33 -12.83
N PHE A 176 -7.44 16.55 -12.44
CA PHE A 176 -8.35 17.64 -12.13
C PHE A 176 -7.83 18.99 -12.65
N ASP A 177 -8.72 19.99 -12.77
CA ASP A 177 -8.43 21.29 -13.41
C ASP A 177 -8.43 22.50 -12.46
N THR A 178 -8.16 22.28 -11.18
CA THR A 178 -7.99 23.36 -10.19
C THR A 178 -6.53 23.66 -9.89
N SER A 179 -6.29 24.81 -9.24
CA SER A 179 -4.98 25.30 -8.83
C SER A 179 -4.28 24.33 -7.88
N LEU A 180 -3.20 23.70 -8.36
CA LEU A 180 -2.28 22.92 -7.56
C LEU A 180 -0.88 23.55 -7.57
N ASN A 181 -0.45 24.03 -6.40
CA ASN A 181 0.84 24.71 -6.21
C ASN A 181 1.71 23.96 -5.18
N PRO A 182 3.03 24.17 -5.17
CA PRO A 182 3.91 23.64 -4.12
C PRO A 182 3.36 23.91 -2.70
N GLY A 183 3.36 22.87 -1.88
CA GLY A 183 2.76 22.85 -0.54
C GLY A 183 1.34 22.28 -0.48
N ASN A 184 0.62 22.16 -1.60
CA ASN A 184 -0.61 21.35 -1.67
C ASN A 184 -0.32 19.83 -1.74
N SER A 185 0.88 19.44 -2.18
CA SER A 185 1.29 18.03 -2.27
C SER A 185 1.14 17.34 -0.92
N GLY A 186 0.61 16.13 -0.94
CA GLY A 186 0.23 15.32 0.21
C GLY A 186 -1.15 15.67 0.79
N GLY A 187 -1.73 16.81 0.41
CA GLY A 187 -3.08 17.20 0.79
C GLY A 187 -4.17 16.39 0.08
N PRO A 188 -5.40 16.38 0.61
CA PRO A 188 -6.50 15.60 0.05
C PRO A 188 -7.15 16.25 -1.19
N LEU A 189 -7.59 15.40 -2.11
CA LEU A 189 -8.61 15.71 -3.10
C LEU A 189 -9.96 15.22 -2.54
N PHE A 190 -10.88 16.14 -2.25
CA PHE A 190 -12.22 15.83 -1.75
C PHE A 190 -13.26 15.87 -2.87
N ASN A 191 -14.25 15.00 -2.80
CA ASN A 191 -15.48 15.12 -3.60
C ASN A 191 -16.51 16.07 -2.95
N GLU A 192 -17.66 16.28 -3.61
CA GLU A 192 -18.76 17.11 -3.09
C GLU A 192 -19.38 16.63 -1.77
N ARG A 193 -19.15 15.37 -1.38
CA ARG A 193 -19.62 14.80 -0.11
C ARG A 193 -18.62 15.03 1.04
N GLY A 194 -17.46 15.61 0.76
CA GLY A 194 -16.39 15.81 1.74
C GLY A 194 -15.60 14.52 2.02
N GLU A 195 -15.64 13.55 1.11
CA GLU A 195 -14.87 12.31 1.21
C GLU A 195 -13.56 12.44 0.43
N VAL A 196 -12.45 11.93 0.99
CA VAL A 196 -11.14 11.91 0.32
C VAL A 196 -11.20 10.89 -0.81
N VAL A 197 -11.02 11.34 -2.05
CA VAL A 197 -10.98 10.50 -3.25
C VAL A 197 -9.57 10.37 -3.84
N GLY A 198 -8.61 11.18 -3.38
CA GLY A 198 -7.20 10.99 -3.70
C GLY A 198 -6.28 11.87 -2.86
N ILE A 199 -4.96 11.67 -3.04
CA ILE A 199 -3.91 12.48 -2.42
C ILE A 199 -3.16 13.24 -3.52
N ASN A 200 -3.20 14.57 -3.46
CA ASN A 200 -2.61 15.46 -4.47
C ASN A 200 -1.10 15.32 -4.47
N GLY A 201 -0.46 15.18 -5.64
CA GLY A 201 1.01 15.02 -5.66
C GLY A 201 1.75 15.61 -6.85
N ARG A 202 1.16 15.60 -8.06
CA ARG A 202 1.80 16.15 -9.27
C ARG A 202 0.96 17.23 -9.93
N GLY A 203 1.60 18.25 -10.47
CA GLY A 203 0.99 19.27 -11.31
C GLY A 203 1.74 19.40 -12.62
N SER A 204 1.04 19.70 -13.71
CA SER A 204 1.69 20.14 -14.94
C SER A 204 2.08 21.61 -14.79
N PHE A 205 3.37 21.90 -14.88
CA PHE A 205 3.91 23.25 -14.72
C PHE A 205 4.54 23.76 -16.02
N GLU A 206 4.36 25.06 -16.30
CA GLU A 206 5.07 25.71 -17.39
C GLU A 206 6.59 25.71 -17.14
N LYS A 207 7.38 25.32 -18.16
CA LYS A 207 8.85 25.10 -18.11
C LYS A 207 9.68 26.29 -17.57
N ARG A 208 9.10 27.48 -17.45
CA ARG A 208 9.78 28.70 -16.97
C ARG A 208 9.12 29.38 -15.77
N GLY A 209 8.00 28.87 -15.26
CA GLY A 209 7.20 29.61 -14.28
C GLY A 209 6.85 28.88 -12.98
N ARG A 210 6.97 27.55 -12.89
CA ARG A 210 6.32 26.75 -11.82
C ARG A 210 4.83 27.14 -11.63
N VAL A 211 4.19 27.61 -12.71
CA VAL A 211 2.77 27.97 -12.76
C VAL A 211 2.02 26.75 -13.24
N ASN A 212 1.00 26.33 -12.47
CA ASN A 212 0.12 25.25 -12.86
C ASN A 212 -0.64 25.62 -14.15
N VAL A 213 -0.61 24.74 -15.16
CA VAL A 213 -1.27 24.99 -16.45
C VAL A 213 -2.71 24.44 -16.53
N GLY A 214 -3.33 24.14 -15.39
CA GLY A 214 -4.70 23.61 -15.30
C GLY A 214 -4.79 22.09 -15.34
N ALA A 215 -3.73 21.38 -14.95
CA ALA A 215 -3.76 19.92 -14.82
C ALA A 215 -3.01 19.47 -13.58
N GLY A 216 -3.75 19.06 -12.54
CA GLY A 216 -3.24 18.39 -11.36
C GLY A 216 -3.56 16.89 -11.38
N TYR A 217 -2.78 16.12 -10.63
CA TYR A 217 -2.91 14.68 -10.48
C TYR A 217 -2.87 14.29 -9.00
N ALA A 218 -3.87 13.54 -8.58
CA ALA A 218 -3.96 12.91 -7.27
C ALA A 218 -3.87 11.39 -7.40
N ILE A 219 -3.11 10.74 -6.52
CA ILE A 219 -3.06 9.29 -6.38
C ILE A 219 -4.44 8.83 -5.91
N SER A 220 -5.04 7.83 -6.56
CA SER A 220 -6.41 7.41 -6.25
C SER A 220 -6.52 6.84 -4.83
N ILE A 221 -7.61 7.14 -4.11
CA ILE A 221 -7.74 6.65 -2.74
C ILE A 221 -7.89 5.12 -2.68
N ASN A 222 -8.46 4.49 -3.71
CA ASN A 222 -8.58 3.03 -3.74
C ASN A 222 -7.21 2.35 -3.88
N GLN A 223 -6.29 2.91 -4.67
CA GLN A 223 -4.89 2.46 -4.66
C GLN A 223 -4.33 2.52 -3.23
N ILE A 224 -4.41 3.67 -2.56
CA ILE A 224 -3.86 3.86 -1.21
C ILE A 224 -4.49 2.89 -0.20
N LYS A 225 -5.78 2.58 -0.32
CA LYS A 225 -6.47 1.60 0.54
C LYS A 225 -5.85 0.21 0.45
N HIS A 226 -5.35 -0.23 -0.71
CA HIS A 226 -4.65 -1.51 -0.83
C HIS A 226 -3.35 -1.54 -0.01
N PHE A 227 -2.67 -0.40 0.13
CA PHE A 227 -1.42 -0.28 0.87
C PHE A 227 -1.60 0.12 2.33
N LEU A 228 -2.78 0.59 2.75
CA LEU A 228 -2.96 1.25 4.06
C LEU A 228 -2.52 0.39 5.24
N ASP A 229 -2.88 -0.89 5.27
CA ASP A 229 -2.48 -1.80 6.35
C ASP A 229 -0.99 -2.17 6.28
N HIS A 230 -0.40 -2.19 5.09
CA HIS A 230 1.04 -2.36 4.89
C HIS A 230 1.80 -1.13 5.40
N LEU A 231 1.30 0.08 5.15
CA LEU A 231 1.85 1.32 5.69
C LEU A 231 1.68 1.39 7.21
N ARG A 232 0.51 1.02 7.75
CA ARG A 232 0.25 0.95 9.21
C ARG A 232 1.20 -0.02 9.92
N SER A 233 1.64 -1.07 9.24
CA SER A 233 2.65 -2.01 9.76
C SER A 233 4.05 -1.39 9.91
N GLY A 234 4.24 -0.14 9.50
CA GLY A 234 5.51 0.57 9.62
C GLY A 234 6.53 0.24 8.53
N ARG A 235 6.11 -0.46 7.47
CA ARG A 235 6.98 -1.01 6.44
C ARG A 235 7.38 0.03 5.39
N VAL A 236 8.51 -0.24 4.73
CA VAL A 236 8.77 0.25 3.37
C VAL A 236 8.08 -0.73 2.43
N VAL A 237 7.02 -0.30 1.77
CA VAL A 237 6.17 -1.17 0.93
C VAL A 237 6.63 -1.11 -0.52
N ASP A 238 6.33 -2.16 -1.28
CA ASP A 238 6.63 -2.24 -2.69
C ASP A 238 5.38 -2.59 -3.49
N HIS A 239 5.36 -2.18 -4.74
CA HIS A 239 4.33 -2.53 -5.70
C HIS A 239 4.55 -3.94 -6.25
N GLY A 240 3.48 -4.55 -6.73
CA GLY A 240 3.54 -5.88 -7.29
C GLY A 240 4.06 -5.92 -8.73
N SER A 241 4.73 -7.01 -9.07
CA SER A 241 5.14 -7.36 -10.43
C SER A 241 4.75 -8.78 -10.77
N ILE A 242 4.44 -9.04 -12.05
CA ILE A 242 4.28 -10.42 -12.55
C ILE A 242 5.60 -10.99 -13.09
N GLY A 243 6.71 -10.25 -12.98
CA GLY A 243 8.00 -10.66 -13.51
C GLY A 243 8.01 -10.76 -15.05
N ALA A 244 7.25 -9.91 -15.74
CA ALA A 244 7.14 -9.92 -17.19
C ALA A 244 7.09 -8.51 -17.78
N THR A 245 7.57 -8.37 -19.01
CA THR A 245 7.35 -7.17 -19.81
C THR A 245 6.09 -7.36 -20.65
N VAL A 246 5.30 -6.30 -20.79
CA VAL A 246 4.07 -6.29 -21.59
C VAL A 246 4.20 -5.24 -22.68
N LEU A 247 3.79 -5.59 -23.89
CA LEU A 247 3.86 -4.72 -25.06
C LEU A 247 2.52 -4.71 -25.81
N THR A 248 2.21 -3.57 -26.43
CA THR A 248 1.12 -3.47 -27.39
C THR A 248 1.69 -3.62 -28.79
N ARG A 249 1.27 -4.65 -29.51
CA ARG A 249 1.67 -4.90 -30.89
C ARG A 249 0.97 -3.93 -31.85
N GLN A 250 1.47 -3.86 -33.09
CA GLN A 250 0.91 -2.99 -34.13
C GLN A 250 -0.55 -3.31 -34.47
N ASP A 251 -0.98 -4.55 -34.26
CA ASP A 251 -2.38 -4.99 -34.45
C ASP A 251 -3.28 -4.69 -33.25
N GLY A 252 -2.76 -4.06 -32.20
CA GLY A 252 -3.48 -3.73 -30.97
C GLY A 252 -3.46 -4.83 -29.90
N THR A 253 -2.91 -6.01 -30.19
CA THR A 253 -2.79 -7.11 -29.23
C THR A 253 -1.88 -6.71 -28.06
N VAL A 254 -2.34 -6.90 -26.82
CA VAL A 254 -1.50 -6.72 -25.63
C VAL A 254 -0.89 -8.06 -25.27
N ALA A 255 0.42 -8.20 -25.38
CA ALA A 255 1.10 -9.48 -25.24
C ALA A 255 2.27 -9.43 -24.28
N ILE A 256 2.60 -10.59 -23.72
CA ILE A 256 3.84 -10.81 -22.97
C ILE A 256 5.02 -10.70 -23.94
N GLY A 257 5.92 -9.75 -23.67
CA GLY A 257 7.18 -9.61 -24.39
C GLY A 257 8.20 -10.63 -23.90
N SER A 258 8.62 -10.47 -22.65
CA SER A 258 9.52 -11.39 -21.93
C SER A 258 8.92 -11.72 -20.56
N ILE A 259 9.31 -12.87 -20.01
CA ILE A 259 8.87 -13.32 -18.70
C ILE A 259 10.04 -14.00 -17.98
N LEU A 260 10.20 -13.70 -16.69
CA LEU A 260 11.17 -14.34 -15.83
C LEU A 260 10.70 -15.75 -15.48
N GLU A 261 11.54 -16.75 -15.73
CA GLU A 261 11.21 -18.16 -15.41
C GLU A 261 11.00 -18.39 -13.91
N THR A 262 11.57 -17.50 -13.09
CA THR A 262 11.44 -17.46 -11.64
C THR A 262 10.12 -16.88 -11.15
N SER A 263 9.31 -16.26 -12.01
CA SER A 263 8.02 -15.66 -11.62
C SER A 263 6.93 -16.71 -11.37
N ASP A 264 5.98 -16.41 -10.48
CA ASP A 264 4.79 -17.25 -10.30
C ASP A 264 3.97 -17.30 -11.60
N ALA A 265 3.86 -16.19 -12.34
CA ALA A 265 3.18 -16.14 -13.63
C ALA A 265 3.71 -17.20 -14.61
N TYR A 266 5.04 -17.38 -14.69
CA TYR A 266 5.64 -18.42 -15.51
C TYR A 266 5.30 -19.83 -14.99
N ARG A 267 5.34 -20.06 -13.67
CA ARG A 267 4.95 -21.35 -13.08
C ARG A 267 3.48 -21.70 -13.35
N ARG A 268 2.60 -20.70 -13.38
CA ARG A 268 1.17 -20.84 -13.73
C ARG A 268 0.91 -21.06 -15.23
N GLY A 269 1.97 -21.09 -16.05
CA GLY A 269 1.86 -21.45 -17.47
C GLY A 269 1.92 -20.29 -18.44
N LEU A 270 1.99 -19.03 -17.98
CA LEU A 270 2.14 -17.85 -18.84
C LEU A 270 3.49 -17.88 -19.56
N ARG A 271 3.51 -17.52 -20.84
CA ARG A 271 4.71 -17.54 -21.69
C ARG A 271 4.82 -16.26 -22.52
N SER A 272 6.03 -15.99 -23.01
CA SER A 272 6.25 -14.96 -24.02
C SER A 272 5.35 -15.22 -25.24
N GLY A 273 4.74 -14.16 -25.74
CA GLY A 273 3.85 -14.21 -26.89
C GLY A 273 2.36 -14.31 -26.53
N ASP A 274 2.02 -14.79 -25.33
CA ASP A 274 0.63 -14.90 -24.86
C ASP A 274 -0.04 -13.51 -24.80
N GLU A 275 -1.29 -13.45 -25.22
CA GLU A 275 -2.09 -12.22 -25.19
C GLU A 275 -2.79 -12.08 -23.84
N ILE A 276 -2.62 -10.93 -23.17
CA ILE A 276 -3.34 -10.62 -21.95
C ILE A 276 -4.74 -10.09 -22.32
N VAL A 277 -5.77 -10.72 -21.76
CA VAL A 277 -7.17 -10.33 -21.99
C VAL A 277 -7.70 -9.53 -20.81
N THR A 278 -7.56 -10.07 -19.60
CA THR A 278 -7.93 -9.38 -18.35
C THR A 278 -6.87 -9.57 -17.29
N PHE A 279 -6.73 -8.57 -16.42
CA PHE A 279 -5.88 -8.64 -15.23
C PHE A 279 -6.59 -7.95 -14.07
N ALA A 280 -6.59 -8.59 -12.90
CA ALA A 280 -7.35 -8.16 -11.73
C ALA A 280 -8.84 -7.86 -12.05
N GLY A 281 -9.44 -8.68 -12.92
CA GLY A 281 -10.83 -8.52 -13.39
C GLY A 281 -11.06 -7.37 -14.38
N ARG A 282 -10.03 -6.58 -14.74
CA ARG A 282 -10.13 -5.45 -15.67
C ARG A 282 -9.69 -5.85 -17.09
N PRO A 283 -10.45 -5.49 -18.15
CA PRO A 283 -10.01 -5.69 -19.53
C PRO A 283 -8.76 -4.89 -19.85
N ILE A 284 -7.79 -5.53 -20.50
CA ILE A 284 -6.52 -4.93 -20.86
C ILE A 284 -6.47 -4.69 -22.37
N ARG A 285 -6.26 -3.42 -22.76
CA ARG A 285 -6.27 -2.93 -24.14
C ARG A 285 -4.98 -2.23 -24.55
N SER A 286 -4.09 -1.95 -23.59
CA SER A 286 -2.74 -1.46 -23.88
C SER A 286 -1.75 -1.89 -22.79
N ALA A 287 -0.46 -1.87 -23.11
CA ALA A 287 0.60 -2.10 -22.13
C ALA A 287 0.59 -1.05 -21.02
N ASN A 288 0.31 0.22 -21.35
CA ASN A 288 0.19 1.28 -20.34
C ASN A 288 -0.99 1.02 -19.39
N GLN A 289 -2.12 0.54 -19.92
CA GLN A 289 -3.24 0.15 -19.07
C GLN A 289 -2.89 -1.04 -18.18
N PHE A 290 -2.13 -2.02 -18.70
CA PHE A 290 -1.64 -3.11 -17.88
C PHE A 290 -0.76 -2.62 -16.73
N GLN A 291 0.19 -1.71 -16.98
CA GLN A 291 1.05 -1.13 -15.94
C GLN A 291 0.23 -0.31 -14.92
N ASN A 292 -0.73 0.50 -15.39
CA ASN A 292 -1.67 1.21 -14.51
C ASN A 292 -2.41 0.26 -13.56
N VAL A 293 -2.95 -0.86 -14.06
CA VAL A 293 -3.68 -1.82 -13.21
C VAL A 293 -2.74 -2.64 -12.32
N LEU A 294 -1.58 -3.06 -12.82
CA LEU A 294 -0.60 -3.80 -12.01
C LEU A 294 -0.10 -2.96 -10.84
N GLY A 295 0.24 -1.71 -11.13
CA GLY A 295 0.84 -0.80 -10.17
C GLY A 295 -0.09 -0.30 -9.07
N VAL A 296 -1.37 -0.68 -8.99
CA VAL A 296 -2.21 -0.30 -7.82
C VAL A 296 -2.16 -1.32 -6.68
N TYR A 297 -1.50 -2.47 -6.88
CA TYR A 297 -1.51 -3.57 -5.92
C TYR A 297 -0.16 -3.75 -5.21
N PRO A 298 -0.17 -4.05 -3.90
CA PRO A 298 1.03 -4.41 -3.15
C PRO A 298 1.69 -5.68 -3.67
N SER A 299 3.00 -5.79 -3.50
CA SER A 299 3.70 -7.05 -3.72
C SER A 299 3.19 -8.15 -2.79
N GLY A 300 3.28 -9.39 -3.24
CA GLY A 300 2.79 -10.56 -2.51
C GLY A 300 1.30 -10.85 -2.70
N TRP A 301 0.46 -9.90 -3.13
CA TRP A 301 -0.96 -10.18 -3.39
C TRP A 301 -1.14 -11.21 -4.51
N MET A 302 -2.25 -11.96 -4.49
CA MET A 302 -2.64 -12.85 -5.58
C MET A 302 -3.77 -12.23 -6.40
N LEU A 303 -3.65 -12.23 -7.72
CA LEU A 303 -4.62 -11.61 -8.62
C LEU A 303 -4.97 -12.53 -9.81
N PRO A 304 -6.22 -12.49 -10.29
CA PRO A 304 -6.62 -13.22 -11.48
C PRO A 304 -6.04 -12.59 -12.75
N LEU A 305 -5.55 -13.45 -13.64
CA LEU A 305 -5.07 -13.09 -14.98
C LEU A 305 -5.68 -14.06 -15.99
N THR A 306 -6.28 -13.51 -17.04
CA THR A 306 -6.78 -14.28 -18.18
C THR A 306 -5.93 -13.96 -19.39
N TYR A 307 -5.39 -14.99 -20.03
CA TYR A 307 -4.60 -14.85 -21.25
C TYR A 307 -5.05 -15.80 -22.35
N ARG A 308 -4.68 -15.49 -23.59
CA ARG A 308 -4.96 -16.29 -24.77
C ARG A 308 -3.67 -16.79 -25.40
N ARG A 309 -3.64 -18.09 -25.70
CA ARG A 309 -2.59 -18.74 -26.49
C ARG A 309 -3.21 -19.39 -27.72
N GLY A 310 -3.02 -18.76 -28.88
CA GLY A 310 -3.71 -19.19 -30.10
C GLY A 310 -5.24 -19.04 -29.96
N ALA A 311 -5.96 -20.16 -29.96
CA ALA A 311 -7.41 -20.18 -29.78
C ALA A 311 -7.85 -20.46 -28.33
N GLU A 312 -6.93 -20.89 -27.45
CA GLU A 312 -7.24 -21.30 -26.09
C GLU A 312 -7.17 -20.10 -25.14
N THR A 313 -8.14 -20.02 -24.22
CA THR A 313 -8.17 -19.06 -23.13
C THR A 313 -7.80 -19.76 -21.84
N HIS A 314 -6.92 -19.15 -21.05
CA HIS A 314 -6.43 -19.68 -19.79
C HIS A 314 -6.68 -18.66 -18.68
N ASP A 315 -7.24 -19.13 -17.57
CA ASP A 315 -7.44 -18.36 -16.35
C ASP A 315 -6.49 -18.86 -15.27
N ILE A 316 -5.73 -17.94 -14.69
CA ILE A 316 -4.74 -18.24 -13.65
C ILE A 316 -4.83 -17.24 -12.49
N MET A 317 -4.43 -17.69 -11.29
CA MET A 317 -4.16 -16.82 -10.15
C MET A 317 -2.65 -16.63 -10.03
N VAL A 318 -2.19 -15.39 -10.06
CA VAL A 318 -0.76 -15.05 -10.04
C VAL A 318 -0.43 -14.34 -8.74
N ARG A 319 0.54 -14.86 -7.97
CA ARG A 319 1.13 -14.14 -6.84
C ARG A 319 2.15 -13.12 -7.35
N LEU A 320 1.97 -11.86 -6.98
CA LEU A 320 2.87 -10.78 -7.40
C LEU A 320 4.20 -10.87 -6.65
N SER A 321 5.31 -10.75 -7.38
CA SER A 321 6.63 -10.53 -6.81
C SER A 321 6.83 -9.06 -6.46
N ASN A 322 7.94 -8.73 -5.80
CA ASN A 322 8.39 -7.35 -5.67
C ASN A 322 8.68 -6.77 -7.06
N ALA A 323 8.34 -5.49 -7.26
CA ALA A 323 8.72 -4.74 -8.46
C ALA A 323 10.21 -4.36 -8.42
N HIS A 324 10.74 -4.14 -7.22
CA HIS A 324 12.12 -3.72 -7.00
C HIS A 324 12.91 -4.78 -6.22
N ARG A 325 14.24 -4.75 -6.37
CA ARG A 325 15.12 -5.48 -5.45
C ARG A 325 15.10 -4.78 -4.10
N GLU A 326 15.27 -5.53 -3.01
CA GLU A 326 15.28 -4.97 -1.66
C GLU A 326 16.30 -3.82 -1.50
N SER A 327 17.50 -3.97 -2.07
CA SER A 327 18.53 -2.92 -2.05
C SER A 327 18.11 -1.63 -2.75
N GLU A 328 17.35 -1.75 -3.84
CA GLU A 328 16.89 -0.63 -4.66
C GLU A 328 15.74 0.10 -3.96
N LEU A 329 14.80 -0.64 -3.39
CA LEU A 329 13.73 -0.07 -2.56
C LEU A 329 14.28 0.66 -1.33
N LEU A 330 15.31 0.09 -0.68
CA LEU A 330 16.02 0.74 0.42
C LEU A 330 16.73 2.03 -0.02
N GLU A 331 17.27 2.08 -1.23
CA GLU A 331 17.88 3.29 -1.79
C GLU A 331 16.83 4.37 -2.05
N PHE A 332 15.69 4.01 -2.66
CA PHE A 332 14.57 4.91 -2.88
C PHE A 332 14.01 5.47 -1.57
N SER A 333 13.91 4.64 -0.53
CA SER A 333 13.41 5.08 0.78
C SER A 333 14.25 6.17 1.45
N LYS A 334 15.54 6.27 1.09
CA LYS A 334 16.50 7.20 1.72
C LYS A 334 16.81 8.42 0.87
N THR A 335 16.45 8.37 -0.41
CA THR A 335 16.83 9.40 -1.39
C THR A 335 15.60 10.24 -1.70
N PRO A 336 15.61 11.56 -1.42
CA PRO A 336 14.55 12.42 -1.90
C PRO A 336 14.44 12.30 -3.42
N PRO A 337 13.24 12.11 -3.99
CA PRO A 337 13.09 12.07 -5.43
C PRO A 337 13.54 13.42 -6.01
N ASP A 338 14.39 13.41 -7.04
CA ASP A 338 14.81 14.62 -7.74
C ASP A 338 13.56 15.41 -8.11
N ARG A 339 13.44 16.65 -7.60
CA ARG A 339 12.37 17.55 -8.04
C ARG A 339 12.50 17.67 -9.56
N GLU A 340 11.43 17.44 -10.32
CA GLU A 340 11.41 17.66 -11.77
C GLU A 340 11.93 19.08 -12.08
N ASN A 341 13.23 19.21 -12.29
CA ASN A 341 13.83 20.37 -12.91
C ASN A 341 13.66 20.11 -14.40
N PRO A 342 12.82 20.87 -15.13
CA PRO A 342 12.73 20.71 -16.56
C PRO A 342 14.13 20.95 -17.14
N GLN A 343 14.78 19.89 -17.63
CA GLN A 343 16.04 20.03 -18.35
C GLN A 343 15.85 21.09 -19.43
N PRO A 344 16.70 22.14 -19.50
CA PRO A 344 16.64 23.07 -20.60
C PRO A 344 16.94 22.27 -21.87
N GLY A 345 15.95 22.19 -22.77
CA GLY A 345 16.19 21.68 -24.11
C GLY A 345 17.37 22.44 -24.72
N ARG A 346 18.35 21.72 -25.28
CA ARG A 346 19.47 22.30 -26.01
C ARG A 346 18.95 23.38 -26.95
N LYS A 347 19.25 24.65 -26.66
CA LYS A 347 19.14 25.72 -27.66
C LYS A 347 20.29 25.57 -28.65
N PRO A 348 20.09 25.89 -29.94
CA PRO A 348 21.20 26.09 -30.87
C PRO A 348 22.07 27.25 -30.34
N GLU A 349 23.39 27.06 -30.39
CA GLU A 349 24.36 28.10 -30.06
C GLU A 349 24.13 29.35 -30.92
N SER A 350 23.99 30.50 -30.27
CA SER A 350 24.18 31.82 -30.87
C SER A 350 24.64 32.80 -29.79
N ASP A 351 25.51 33.71 -30.22
CA ASP A 351 26.54 34.37 -29.43
C ASP A 351 26.09 35.39 -28.37
N GLU A 352 26.93 35.46 -27.33
CA GLU A 352 27.30 36.58 -26.43
C GLU A 352 26.23 37.56 -25.92
N ASP A 353 25.93 37.47 -24.61
CA ASP A 353 25.67 38.64 -23.74
C ASP A 353 26.08 38.32 -22.28
N PRO A 354 26.45 39.31 -21.44
CA PRO A 354 27.16 39.09 -20.17
C PRO A 354 26.26 38.47 -19.09
N LYS A 355 26.81 37.52 -18.34
CA LYS A 355 26.15 36.86 -17.20
C LYS A 355 25.86 37.87 -16.08
N GLU A 356 24.58 38.12 -15.80
CA GLU A 356 24.15 38.51 -14.45
C GLU A 356 24.23 37.27 -13.55
N GLU A 357 25.05 37.34 -12.49
CA GLU A 357 25.07 36.34 -11.43
C GLU A 357 23.72 36.37 -10.69
N GLN A 358 22.83 35.43 -11.04
CA GLN A 358 21.73 35.09 -10.16
C GLN A 358 22.30 34.40 -8.91
N PRO A 359 21.82 34.76 -7.70
CA PRO A 359 22.25 34.09 -6.49
C PRO A 359 21.90 32.61 -6.58
N THR A 360 22.90 31.75 -6.41
CA THR A 360 22.71 30.31 -6.22
C THR A 360 21.76 30.09 -5.04
N PRO A 361 20.71 29.27 -5.19
CA PRO A 361 19.97 28.78 -4.04
C PRO A 361 20.97 28.09 -3.09
N PRO A 362 20.79 28.18 -1.76
CA PRO A 362 21.61 27.39 -0.85
C PRO A 362 21.44 25.91 -1.21
N ASP A 363 22.55 25.16 -1.18
CA ASP A 363 22.53 23.72 -1.33
C ASP A 363 21.54 23.13 -0.30
N GLU A 364 20.38 22.65 -0.77
CA GLU A 364 19.48 21.81 0.01
C GLU A 364 20.18 20.44 0.16
N GLU A 365 21.16 20.35 1.06
CA GLU A 365 21.56 19.06 1.63
C GLU A 365 20.28 18.40 2.15
N ALA A 366 19.95 17.22 1.62
CA ALA A 366 18.85 16.40 2.13
C ALA A 366 19.02 16.28 3.64
N ALA A 367 18.11 16.90 4.40
CA ALA A 367 18.14 16.90 5.85
C ALA A 367 17.80 15.50 6.36
N ALA A 368 18.77 14.59 6.31
CA ALA A 368 18.76 13.43 7.17
C ALA A 368 18.76 13.96 8.60
N THR A 369 17.63 13.82 9.29
CA THR A 369 17.51 14.17 10.71
C THR A 369 18.66 13.52 11.47
N LYS A 370 19.59 14.33 11.98
CA LYS A 370 20.65 13.81 12.85
C LYS A 370 19.96 13.23 14.09
N GLU A 371 20.34 12.03 14.50
CA GLU A 371 19.73 11.28 15.61
C GLU A 371 19.70 12.05 16.95
N ASP A 372 20.55 13.08 17.08
CA ASP A 372 20.62 14.00 18.21
C ASP A 372 19.48 15.05 18.26
N ASP A 373 18.71 15.20 17.18
CA ASP A 373 17.69 16.25 17.03
C ASP A 373 16.25 15.81 17.38
N VAL A 374 16.04 14.52 17.64
CA VAL A 374 14.74 13.96 18.06
C VAL A 374 14.56 14.11 19.59
N PRO A 375 13.43 14.66 20.08
CA PRO A 375 13.14 14.72 21.52
C PRO A 375 13.30 13.35 22.19
N SER A 376 13.92 13.31 23.37
CA SER A 376 14.24 12.06 24.09
C SER A 376 13.04 11.15 24.29
N GLU A 377 11.87 11.74 24.47
CA GLU A 377 10.60 11.06 24.72
C GLU A 377 10.07 10.36 23.46
N LEU A 378 10.44 10.86 22.27
CA LEU A 378 10.00 10.34 20.97
C LEU A 378 10.94 9.31 20.37
N LYS A 379 12.17 9.19 20.87
CA LYS A 379 13.14 8.17 20.41
C LYS A 379 12.58 6.75 20.53
N GLN A 380 11.75 6.48 21.53
CA GLN A 380 11.09 5.17 21.70
C GLN A 380 10.02 4.88 20.63
N LEU A 381 9.54 5.92 19.94
CA LEU A 381 8.57 5.80 18.85
C LEU A 381 9.23 5.65 17.48
N LEU A 382 10.55 5.81 17.37
CA LEU A 382 11.30 5.67 16.11
C LEU A 382 12.27 4.49 16.24
N VAL A 383 11.83 3.31 15.81
CA VAL A 383 12.65 2.09 15.87
C VAL A 383 13.11 1.72 14.47
N GLN A 384 14.42 1.77 14.24
CA GLN A 384 15.02 1.43 12.95
C GLN A 384 15.18 -0.09 12.81
N LYS A 385 14.71 -0.64 11.69
CA LYS A 385 14.91 -2.04 11.29
C LYS A 385 14.88 -2.15 9.76
N PRO A 386 15.78 -2.92 9.12
CA PRO A 386 15.74 -3.12 7.67
C PRO A 386 14.36 -3.58 7.18
N GLY A 387 13.87 -2.97 6.10
CA GLY A 387 12.52 -3.20 5.54
C GLY A 387 11.40 -2.39 6.20
N PHE A 388 11.70 -1.57 7.20
CA PHE A 388 10.73 -0.73 7.91
C PHE A 388 11.15 0.74 7.89
N ALA A 389 10.18 1.62 7.64
CA ALA A 389 10.35 3.04 7.91
C ALA A 389 10.33 3.30 9.41
N ASN A 390 9.47 2.59 10.14
CA ASN A 390 9.42 2.62 11.59
C ASN A 390 8.89 1.32 12.17
N TYR A 391 9.78 0.49 12.70
CA TYR A 391 9.45 -0.83 13.20
C TYR A 391 8.56 -0.82 14.45
N ARG A 392 8.49 0.31 15.18
CA ARG A 392 7.63 0.42 16.37
C ARG A 392 6.17 0.12 16.05
N PHE A 393 5.70 0.59 14.90
CA PHE A 393 4.33 0.35 14.46
C PHE A 393 4.10 -1.10 14.05
N ASN A 394 5.14 -1.79 13.60
CA ASN A 394 5.05 -3.22 13.37
C ASN A 394 4.85 -4.01 14.66
N GLU A 395 5.56 -3.65 15.74
CA GLU A 395 5.40 -4.30 17.05
C GLU A 395 3.96 -4.13 17.58
N ILE A 396 3.39 -2.93 17.39
CA ILE A 396 2.01 -2.62 17.78
C ILE A 396 1.03 -3.51 17.01
N GLU A 397 1.18 -3.61 15.69
CA GLU A 397 0.30 -4.43 14.87
C GLU A 397 0.50 -5.93 15.10
N GLN A 398 1.74 -6.38 15.34
CA GLN A 398 2.00 -7.76 15.78
C GLN A 398 1.24 -8.06 17.07
N ALA A 399 1.35 -7.21 18.09
CA ALA A 399 0.65 -7.38 19.35
C ALA A 399 -0.87 -7.42 19.14
N ARG A 400 -1.45 -6.49 18.36
CA ARG A 400 -2.87 -6.47 18.02
C ARG A 400 -3.35 -7.79 17.41
N VAL A 401 -2.66 -8.29 16.39
CA VAL A 401 -3.06 -9.54 15.72
C VAL A 401 -2.93 -10.73 16.68
N LEU A 402 -1.84 -10.79 17.45
CA LEU A 402 -1.62 -11.86 18.41
C LEU A 402 -2.64 -11.86 19.55
N GLU A 403 -3.03 -10.70 20.06
CA GLU A 403 -4.07 -10.54 21.08
C GLU A 403 -5.46 -10.98 20.57
N SER A 404 -5.71 -10.88 19.26
CA SER A 404 -6.96 -11.38 18.66
C SER A 404 -7.04 -12.92 18.63
N LEU A 405 -5.89 -13.59 18.54
CA LEU A 405 -5.83 -15.06 18.48
C LEU A 405 -6.20 -15.67 19.85
N PRO A 406 -6.77 -16.89 19.88
CA PRO A 406 -7.02 -17.62 21.12
C PRO A 406 -5.77 -17.67 22.02
N ASN A 407 -5.95 -17.36 23.31
CA ASN A 407 -4.87 -17.30 24.31
C ASN A 407 -3.71 -16.34 23.94
N GLY A 408 -4.01 -15.21 23.28
CA GLY A 408 -2.98 -14.23 22.89
C GLY A 408 -2.01 -14.78 21.83
N GLY A 409 -2.49 -15.69 21.00
CA GLY A 409 -1.69 -16.36 19.97
C GLY A 409 -0.67 -17.35 20.53
N THR A 410 -0.83 -17.75 21.80
CA THR A 410 0.03 -18.74 22.44
C THR A 410 -0.78 -19.95 22.91
N LEU A 411 -0.34 -21.13 22.52
CA LEU A 411 -0.87 -22.42 22.93
C LEU A 411 0.25 -23.12 23.73
N PRO A 412 0.34 -22.92 25.06
CA PRO A 412 1.40 -23.51 25.89
C PRO A 412 1.46 -25.04 25.79
N SER A 413 0.35 -25.70 25.45
CA SER A 413 0.31 -27.14 25.18
C SER A 413 1.22 -27.59 24.04
N LEU A 414 1.62 -26.69 23.14
CA LEU A 414 2.55 -26.97 22.03
C LEU A 414 4.01 -26.69 22.40
N ALA A 415 4.28 -26.00 23.53
CA ALA A 415 5.62 -25.55 23.89
C ALA A 415 6.59 -26.71 24.11
N ALA A 416 6.17 -27.78 24.80
CA ALA A 416 6.98 -28.99 25.00
C ALA A 416 7.01 -29.94 23.78
N GLY A 417 6.39 -29.54 22.67
CA GLY A 417 6.09 -30.41 21.53
C GLY A 417 4.69 -31.00 21.64
N ALA A 418 4.17 -31.46 20.50
CA ALA A 418 2.82 -32.01 20.42
C ALA A 418 2.73 -33.18 19.44
N VAL A 419 1.73 -34.01 19.64
CA VAL A 419 1.33 -35.07 18.71
C VAL A 419 -0.09 -34.76 18.24
N LEU A 420 -0.24 -34.53 16.94
CA LEU A 420 -1.52 -34.41 16.28
C LEU A 420 -1.86 -35.78 15.67
N SER A 421 -3.07 -36.27 15.88
CA SER A 421 -3.52 -37.55 15.33
C SER A 421 -4.92 -37.44 14.78
N GLY A 422 -5.19 -38.18 13.71
CA GLY A 422 -6.48 -38.12 13.04
C GLY A 422 -6.52 -39.00 11.81
N ARG A 423 -7.34 -38.61 10.84
CA ARG A 423 -7.55 -39.34 9.59
C ARG A 423 -7.57 -38.41 8.40
N THR A 424 -7.12 -38.90 7.26
CA THR A 424 -7.32 -38.25 5.96
C THR A 424 -8.73 -38.50 5.43
N GLU A 425 -9.13 -37.78 4.39
CA GLU A 425 -10.43 -37.97 3.72
C GLU A 425 -10.61 -39.42 3.21
N ASP A 426 -9.55 -40.04 2.67
CA ASP A 426 -9.54 -41.45 2.24
C ASP A 426 -9.49 -42.46 3.40
N GLY A 427 -9.56 -41.99 4.65
CA GLY A 427 -9.71 -42.79 5.86
C GLY A 427 -8.40 -43.32 6.44
N LYS A 428 -7.24 -43.01 5.86
CA LYS A 428 -5.94 -43.42 6.41
C LYS A 428 -5.68 -42.72 7.74
N PRO A 429 -5.28 -43.45 8.80
CA PRO A 429 -4.88 -42.81 10.05
C PRO A 429 -3.55 -42.08 9.84
N PHE A 430 -3.39 -40.94 10.50
CA PHE A 430 -2.11 -40.25 10.56
C PHE A 430 -1.72 -39.86 11.98
N ARG A 431 -0.41 -39.66 12.18
CA ARG A 431 0.18 -39.13 13.40
C ARG A 431 1.32 -38.17 13.07
N MET A 432 1.13 -36.88 13.34
CA MET A 432 2.16 -35.85 13.22
C MET A 432 2.79 -35.54 14.58
N THR A 433 4.10 -35.66 14.70
CA THR A 433 4.86 -35.33 15.90
C THR A 433 5.64 -34.04 15.67
N LEU A 434 5.27 -32.98 16.39
CA LEU A 434 5.92 -31.68 16.36
C LEU A 434 6.88 -31.57 17.55
N ALA A 435 8.19 -31.56 17.29
CA ALA A 435 9.22 -31.42 18.31
C ALA A 435 10.23 -30.31 17.95
N ASP A 436 11.13 -29.98 18.87
CA ASP A 436 12.13 -28.92 18.68
C ASP A 436 13.22 -29.29 17.68
N ARG A 437 13.57 -30.58 17.57
CA ARG A 437 14.69 -31.07 16.76
C ARG A 437 14.26 -31.81 15.49
N GLY A 438 12.96 -31.91 15.26
CA GLY A 438 12.42 -32.59 14.10
C GLY A 438 10.90 -32.65 14.13
N VAL A 439 10.31 -32.74 12.93
CA VAL A 439 8.88 -33.01 12.75
C VAL A 439 8.75 -34.35 12.04
N GLY A 440 7.99 -35.26 12.65
CA GLY A 440 7.69 -36.56 12.06
C GLY A 440 6.23 -36.65 11.63
N PHE A 441 5.94 -37.41 10.58
CA PHE A 441 4.57 -37.68 10.13
C PHE A 441 4.44 -39.13 9.70
N ASP A 442 3.60 -39.89 10.40
CA ASP A 442 3.19 -41.23 9.98
C ASP A 442 1.85 -41.11 9.28
N LEU A 443 1.75 -41.55 8.02
CA LEU A 443 0.52 -41.60 7.25
C LEU A 443 0.28 -43.03 6.77
N GLY A 444 -0.74 -43.69 7.32
CA GLY A 444 -1.08 -45.07 6.95
C GLY A 444 0.06 -46.07 7.16
N GLY A 445 0.98 -45.82 8.11
CA GLY A 445 2.15 -46.66 8.38
C GLY A 445 3.41 -46.29 7.58
N VAL A 446 3.35 -45.24 6.74
CA VAL A 446 4.54 -44.68 6.08
C VAL A 446 5.03 -43.49 6.88
N GLY A 447 6.26 -43.56 7.37
CA GLY A 447 6.88 -42.53 8.19
C GLY A 447 7.73 -41.56 7.38
N TYR A 448 7.52 -40.28 7.62
CA TYR A 448 8.26 -39.16 7.06
C TYR A 448 8.89 -38.35 8.19
N LEU A 449 10.07 -37.77 7.96
CA LEU A 449 10.80 -37.02 8.98
C LEU A 449 11.51 -35.83 8.34
N GLN A 450 11.16 -34.64 8.82
CA GLN A 450 11.94 -33.42 8.60
C GLN A 450 12.83 -33.18 9.82
N PRO A 451 14.14 -33.49 9.76
CA PRO A 451 15.08 -33.07 10.80
C PRO A 451 15.18 -31.54 10.82
N LEU A 452 15.36 -30.96 12.01
CA LEU A 452 15.44 -29.52 12.22
C LEU A 452 16.75 -29.19 12.94
N GLY A 453 17.70 -28.65 12.18
CA GLY A 453 19.01 -28.28 12.70
C GLY A 453 19.77 -27.41 11.70
N PRO A 454 20.73 -26.58 12.15
CA PRO A 454 21.42 -25.60 11.32
C PRO A 454 22.32 -26.20 10.23
N ALA A 455 22.53 -27.52 10.23
CA ALA A 455 23.30 -28.26 9.24
C ALA A 455 22.47 -29.33 8.51
N GLU A 456 21.18 -29.43 8.81
CA GLU A 456 20.29 -30.42 8.21
C GLU A 456 19.69 -29.84 6.94
N GLU A 457 19.75 -30.59 5.85
CA GLU A 457 19.08 -30.20 4.61
C GLU A 457 17.56 -30.34 4.77
N PHE A 458 16.83 -29.39 4.20
CA PHE A 458 15.38 -29.53 4.06
C PHE A 458 15.05 -30.74 3.18
N ILE A 459 13.99 -31.45 3.54
CA ILE A 459 13.46 -32.57 2.78
C ILE A 459 11.97 -32.29 2.54
N ASP A 460 11.52 -32.29 1.28
CA ASP A 460 10.09 -32.13 0.98
C ASP A 460 9.35 -33.37 1.46
N GLU A 461 8.84 -33.29 2.68
CA GLU A 461 8.20 -34.39 3.37
C GLU A 461 6.81 -33.96 3.85
N PRO A 462 5.76 -34.79 3.64
CA PRO A 462 5.73 -35.85 2.63
C PRO A 462 6.07 -35.33 1.21
N PRO A 463 6.62 -36.16 0.30
CA PRO A 463 7.03 -35.69 -1.02
C PRO A 463 5.86 -35.14 -1.82
N GLY A 464 6.08 -34.00 -2.49
CA GLY A 464 5.07 -33.31 -3.29
C GLY A 464 4.17 -32.37 -2.49
N THR A 465 4.41 -32.20 -1.18
CA THR A 465 3.64 -31.24 -0.37
C THR A 465 4.21 -29.83 -0.37
N GLY A 466 5.45 -29.65 -0.84
CA GLY A 466 6.15 -28.36 -0.80
C GLY A 466 6.71 -28.01 0.57
N GLY A 467 6.84 -28.98 1.48
CA GLY A 467 7.40 -28.80 2.82
C GLY A 467 6.40 -28.69 3.96
N LEU A 468 5.34 -29.51 3.94
CA LEU A 468 4.31 -29.51 5.00
C LEU A 468 4.90 -29.63 6.42
N LEU A 469 5.92 -30.48 6.63
CA LEU A 469 6.50 -30.67 7.96
C LEU A 469 7.31 -29.45 8.43
N ALA A 470 8.01 -28.77 7.53
CA ALA A 470 8.70 -27.52 7.85
C ALA A 470 7.69 -26.40 8.15
N ALA A 471 6.60 -26.32 7.37
CA ALA A 471 5.53 -25.36 7.60
C ALA A 471 4.84 -25.59 8.97
N ALA A 472 4.56 -26.85 9.31
CA ALA A 472 3.99 -27.21 10.61
C ALA A 472 4.95 -26.88 11.78
N HIS A 473 6.27 -26.95 11.56
CA HIS A 473 7.26 -26.51 12.54
C HIS A 473 7.17 -25.00 12.81
N LEU A 474 7.18 -24.17 11.76
CA LEU A 474 7.05 -22.71 11.89
C LEU A 474 5.73 -22.33 12.56
N LEU A 475 4.61 -22.94 12.15
CA LEU A 475 3.31 -22.75 12.81
C LEU A 475 3.40 -23.06 14.30
N ARG A 476 4.03 -24.19 14.67
CA ARG A 476 4.26 -24.52 16.08
C ARG A 476 5.10 -23.44 16.77
N GLN A 477 6.19 -22.95 16.19
CA GLN A 477 7.02 -21.94 16.85
C GLN A 477 6.24 -20.66 17.14
N ILE A 478 5.41 -20.21 16.19
CA ILE A 478 4.54 -19.04 16.35
C ILE A 478 3.55 -19.27 17.50
N LEU A 479 2.83 -20.39 17.46
CA LEU A 479 1.80 -20.73 18.43
C LEU A 479 2.38 -21.17 19.79
N ALA A 480 3.60 -21.66 19.87
CA ALA A 480 4.27 -21.96 21.14
C ALA A 480 4.80 -20.70 21.83
N GLY A 481 4.75 -19.55 21.16
CA GLY A 481 5.30 -18.29 21.66
C GLY A 481 6.83 -18.24 21.63
N SER A 482 7.48 -19.09 20.82
CA SER A 482 8.95 -19.13 20.66
C SER A 482 9.42 -18.28 19.48
N ARG A 483 8.79 -17.13 19.28
CA ARG A 483 8.93 -16.28 18.08
C ARG A 483 10.28 -15.59 18.02
N GLU A 484 10.92 -15.38 19.17
CA GLU A 484 12.28 -14.85 19.32
C GLU A 484 13.36 -15.76 18.72
N ARG A 485 13.03 -17.02 18.42
CA ARG A 485 13.93 -17.98 17.76
C ARG A 485 13.88 -17.90 16.23
N LEU A 486 12.88 -17.20 15.68
CA LEU A 486 12.72 -17.02 14.24
C LEU A 486 13.76 -16.04 13.71
N ALA A 487 14.19 -16.24 12.47
CA ALA A 487 15.04 -15.28 11.76
C ALA A 487 14.29 -13.96 11.50
N ALA A 488 13.00 -14.05 11.20
CA ALA A 488 12.10 -12.90 11.14
C ALA A 488 10.71 -13.26 11.66
N PHE A 489 10.09 -12.32 12.37
CA PHE A 489 8.67 -12.35 12.72
C PHE A 489 8.13 -10.92 12.64
N TYR A 490 7.12 -10.69 11.81
CA TYR A 490 6.55 -9.35 11.61
C TYR A 490 5.13 -9.41 11.04
N TYR A 491 4.37 -8.33 11.23
CA TYR A 491 3.10 -8.13 10.57
C TYR A 491 3.34 -7.57 9.16
N LEU A 492 2.80 -8.21 8.12
CA LEU A 492 2.99 -7.75 6.74
C LEU A 492 2.10 -6.55 6.40
N GLY A 493 0.86 -6.60 6.89
CA GLY A 493 -0.29 -5.87 6.38
C GLY A 493 -1.47 -6.82 6.21
N SER A 494 -2.44 -6.43 5.38
CA SER A 494 -3.58 -7.27 5.02
C SER A 494 -3.62 -7.60 3.54
N GLU A 495 -4.25 -8.72 3.20
CA GLU A 495 -4.50 -9.13 1.82
C GLU A 495 -5.81 -9.94 1.71
N PRO A 496 -6.46 -9.99 0.54
CA PRO A 496 -7.52 -10.94 0.27
C PRO A 496 -6.95 -12.36 0.29
N ILE A 497 -7.44 -13.23 1.17
CA ILE A 497 -7.00 -14.62 1.19
C ILE A 497 -7.31 -15.29 -0.15
N ASP A 498 -6.36 -16.02 -0.71
CA ASP A 498 -6.49 -16.66 -2.03
C ASP A 498 -6.81 -15.68 -3.18
N GLY A 499 -6.56 -14.38 -2.99
CA GLY A 499 -6.74 -13.31 -3.98
C GLY A 499 -8.17 -12.84 -4.21
N ILE A 500 -9.18 -13.63 -3.79
CA ILE A 500 -10.61 -13.33 -3.98
C ILE A 500 -11.45 -13.48 -2.70
N GLY A 501 -10.84 -13.99 -1.62
CA GLY A 501 -11.51 -14.18 -0.33
C GLY A 501 -11.62 -12.90 0.49
N PRO A 502 -12.12 -13.01 1.73
CA PRO A 502 -12.16 -11.88 2.65
C PRO A 502 -10.75 -11.36 2.94
N GLN A 503 -10.66 -10.08 3.30
CA GLN A 503 -9.42 -9.45 3.75
C GLN A 503 -9.01 -10.02 5.10
N VAL A 504 -7.75 -10.44 5.22
CA VAL A 504 -7.17 -11.04 6.43
C VAL A 504 -5.89 -10.34 6.83
N ASP A 505 -5.59 -10.37 8.12
CA ASP A 505 -4.30 -9.95 8.66
C ASP A 505 -3.26 -11.04 8.40
N VAL A 506 -2.05 -10.63 7.98
CA VAL A 506 -0.97 -11.54 7.62
C VAL A 506 0.23 -11.36 8.55
N LEU A 507 0.60 -12.43 9.24
CA LEU A 507 1.87 -12.52 9.98
C LEU A 507 2.89 -13.31 9.17
N ILE A 508 4.12 -12.81 9.12
CA ILE A 508 5.25 -13.49 8.49
C ILE A 508 6.12 -14.09 9.58
N ALA A 509 6.52 -15.34 9.38
CA ALA A 509 7.57 -16.01 10.13
C ALA A 509 8.60 -16.59 9.16
N GLU A 510 9.89 -16.40 9.45
CA GLU A 510 10.98 -16.95 8.63
C GLU A 510 11.98 -17.68 9.52
N ASP A 511 12.49 -18.79 9.00
CA ASP A 511 13.65 -19.49 9.52
C ASP A 511 14.56 -19.94 8.36
N GLN A 512 15.52 -20.83 8.62
CA GLN A 512 16.40 -21.37 7.58
C GLN A 512 15.66 -22.29 6.57
N GLY A 513 14.51 -22.84 6.96
CA GLY A 513 13.72 -23.76 6.12
C GLY A 513 12.85 -23.04 5.11
N GLY A 514 12.35 -21.85 5.45
CA GLY A 514 11.56 -21.00 4.55
C GLY A 514 10.79 -19.88 5.25
N ARG A 515 9.79 -19.35 4.55
CA ARG A 515 8.90 -18.28 4.97
C ARG A 515 7.47 -18.81 5.08
N LEU A 516 6.81 -18.55 6.20
CA LEU A 516 5.39 -18.84 6.43
C LEU A 516 4.59 -17.54 6.49
N ARG A 517 3.54 -17.44 5.67
CA ARG A 517 2.49 -16.41 5.72
C ARG A 517 1.28 -16.96 6.46
N LEU A 518 1.02 -16.50 7.67
CA LEU A 518 -0.11 -16.95 8.50
C LEU A 518 -1.31 -16.02 8.33
N TYR A 519 -2.47 -16.59 8.03
CA TYR A 519 -3.71 -15.85 7.74
C TYR A 519 -4.66 -15.84 8.94
N VAL A 520 -4.96 -14.63 9.43
CA VAL A 520 -5.80 -14.40 10.61
C VAL A 520 -6.98 -13.49 10.26
N VAL A 521 -8.20 -13.91 10.60
CA VAL A 521 -9.37 -13.03 10.48
C VAL A 521 -9.23 -11.89 11.49
N ARG A 522 -9.27 -10.64 10.99
CA ARG A 522 -9.10 -9.43 11.79
C ARG A 522 -10.07 -9.36 12.97
N GLU A 523 -11.33 -9.71 12.74
CA GLU A 523 -12.35 -9.81 13.78
C GLU A 523 -12.45 -11.26 14.28
N GLY A 524 -12.23 -11.46 15.58
CA GLY A 524 -12.37 -12.78 16.22
C GLY A 524 -11.13 -13.68 16.15
N GLY A 525 -10.10 -13.32 15.38
CA GLY A 525 -8.80 -14.00 15.39
C GLY A 525 -8.86 -15.45 14.94
N GLU A 526 -9.81 -15.80 14.06
CA GLU A 526 -9.88 -17.15 13.49
C GLU A 526 -8.68 -17.38 12.56
N LEU A 527 -7.99 -18.51 12.71
CA LEU A 527 -6.92 -18.94 11.80
C LEU A 527 -7.55 -19.56 10.55
N LEU A 528 -7.31 -18.97 9.38
CA LEU A 528 -7.82 -19.53 8.11
C LEU A 528 -6.83 -20.47 7.41
N GLY A 529 -5.54 -20.39 7.77
CA GLY A 529 -4.51 -21.19 7.14
C GLY A 529 -3.18 -20.47 7.06
N PHE A 530 -2.28 -21.01 6.26
CA PHE A 530 -1.00 -20.38 5.96
C PHE A 530 -0.47 -20.81 4.58
N ASP A 531 0.45 -20.02 4.05
CA ASP A 531 1.27 -20.37 2.87
C ASP A 531 2.73 -20.45 3.27
N PHE A 532 3.37 -21.57 3.00
CA PHE A 532 4.79 -21.78 3.27
C PHE A 532 5.58 -21.84 1.97
N SER A 533 6.64 -21.04 1.87
CA SER A 533 7.48 -20.89 0.70
C SER A 533 8.94 -21.12 1.06
N ARG A 534 9.68 -21.82 0.20
CA ARG A 534 11.13 -21.99 0.35
C ARG A 534 11.97 -20.95 -0.38
N GLY A 535 11.31 -20.06 -1.10
CA GLY A 535 11.93 -19.04 -1.91
C GLY A 535 11.01 -18.69 -3.07
N ASP A 536 11.33 -17.57 -3.73
CA ASP A 536 10.41 -16.95 -4.69
C ASP A 536 10.19 -17.78 -5.99
N ASN A 537 11.02 -18.81 -6.20
CA ASN A 537 11.08 -19.60 -7.43
C ASN A 537 10.36 -20.96 -7.34
N VAL A 538 9.74 -21.28 -6.21
CA VAL A 538 8.99 -22.52 -6.01
C VAL A 538 7.53 -22.22 -5.68
N ASP A 539 6.66 -23.22 -5.86
CA ASP A 539 5.28 -23.11 -5.42
C ASP A 539 5.19 -23.13 -3.88
N ASP A 540 4.15 -22.48 -3.35
CA ASP A 540 3.90 -22.48 -1.92
C ASP A 540 3.19 -23.78 -1.51
N CYS A 541 3.59 -24.36 -0.37
CA CYS A 541 2.78 -25.31 0.38
C CYS A 541 1.66 -24.52 1.05
N ARG A 542 0.43 -24.63 0.55
CA ARG A 542 -0.73 -23.89 1.09
C ARG A 542 -1.57 -24.80 1.95
N VAL A 543 -1.81 -24.39 3.18
CA VAL A 543 -2.70 -25.09 4.11
C VAL A 543 -3.89 -24.20 4.40
N ARG A 544 -5.10 -24.73 4.23
CA ARG A 544 -6.35 -24.07 4.59
C ARG A 544 -7.04 -24.84 5.69
N PHE A 545 -7.48 -24.10 6.69
CA PHE A 545 -8.07 -24.62 7.90
C PHE A 545 -9.59 -24.68 7.82
N GLY A 546 -10.18 -25.68 8.48
CA GLY A 546 -11.62 -25.82 8.65
C GLY A 546 -12.01 -26.23 10.07
N LYS A 547 -13.32 -26.25 10.34
CA LYS A 547 -13.91 -26.45 11.67
C LYS A 547 -14.04 -27.95 12.00
N PRO A 548 -14.14 -28.35 13.28
CA PRO A 548 -14.10 -27.54 14.51
C PRO A 548 -12.68 -27.14 14.90
N VAL A 549 -12.54 -26.33 15.96
CA VAL A 549 -11.24 -26.04 16.58
C VAL A 549 -10.99 -27.02 17.73
N ILE A 550 -9.84 -27.69 17.74
CA ILE A 550 -9.43 -28.64 18.77
C ILE A 550 -8.18 -28.10 19.46
N SER A 551 -8.26 -27.84 20.76
CA SER A 551 -7.14 -27.31 21.56
C SER A 551 -6.50 -26.05 20.95
N GLY A 552 -7.31 -25.17 20.36
CA GLY A 552 -6.87 -23.92 19.75
C GLY A 552 -6.35 -24.03 18.31
N ILE A 553 -6.31 -25.23 17.72
CA ILE A 553 -5.93 -25.45 16.32
C ILE A 553 -7.16 -25.92 15.53
N PRO A 554 -7.48 -25.32 14.37
CA PRO A 554 -8.50 -25.85 13.47
C PRO A 554 -8.23 -27.31 13.08
N ALA A 555 -9.27 -28.12 13.03
CA ALA A 555 -9.17 -29.56 12.88
C ALA A 555 -8.97 -30.02 11.43
N GLU A 556 -9.61 -29.36 10.47
CA GLU A 556 -9.51 -29.73 9.05
C GLU A 556 -8.34 -28.98 8.41
N TRP A 557 -7.49 -29.71 7.69
CA TRP A 557 -6.27 -29.22 7.06
C TRP A 557 -6.28 -29.69 5.60
N ARG A 558 -6.59 -28.76 4.69
CA ARG A 558 -6.48 -28.98 3.25
C ARG A 558 -5.15 -28.43 2.76
N VAL A 559 -4.29 -29.32 2.29
CA VAL A 559 -2.93 -29.01 1.82
C VAL A 559 -2.92 -29.04 0.30
N SER A 560 -2.43 -27.97 -0.30
CA SER A 560 -2.25 -27.87 -1.76
C SER A 560 -0.84 -27.41 -2.12
N TYR A 561 -0.36 -27.86 -3.27
CA TYR A 561 0.94 -27.53 -3.83
C TYR A 561 0.85 -27.53 -5.35
N GLY A 562 1.49 -26.58 -6.03
CA GLY A 562 1.40 -26.47 -7.50
C GLY A 562 0.00 -26.16 -8.04
N GLY A 563 -0.96 -25.81 -7.18
CA GLY A 563 -2.37 -25.60 -7.57
C GLY A 563 -3.24 -26.86 -7.47
N GLU A 564 -2.69 -27.98 -7.02
CA GLU A 564 -3.43 -29.24 -6.79
C GLU A 564 -3.57 -29.50 -5.28
N GLU A 565 -4.71 -30.05 -4.88
CA GLU A 565 -4.90 -30.52 -3.50
C GLU A 565 -4.20 -31.88 -3.34
N ILE A 566 -3.30 -31.96 -2.35
CA ILE A 566 -2.39 -33.10 -2.14
C ILE A 566 -2.84 -33.94 -0.93
N LEU A 567 -3.40 -33.29 0.08
CA LEU A 567 -3.80 -33.94 1.33
C LEU A 567 -4.97 -33.19 1.96
N ASP A 568 -6.07 -33.89 2.23
CA ASP A 568 -7.11 -33.45 3.16
C ASP A 568 -7.02 -34.32 4.43
N ALA A 569 -6.74 -33.66 5.55
CA ALA A 569 -6.54 -34.28 6.85
C ALA A 569 -7.42 -33.65 7.93
N ARG A 570 -8.10 -34.49 8.71
CA ARG A 570 -8.84 -34.08 9.90
C ARG A 570 -8.10 -34.53 11.16
N VAL A 571 -7.58 -33.57 11.91
CA VAL A 571 -7.08 -33.75 13.27
C VAL A 571 -8.25 -34.11 14.18
N GLU A 572 -8.15 -35.22 14.89
CA GLU A 572 -9.15 -35.67 15.87
C GLU A 572 -8.66 -35.43 17.31
N ARG A 573 -7.34 -35.39 17.51
CA ARG A 573 -6.73 -35.28 18.83
C ARG A 573 -5.39 -34.55 18.79
N ILE A 574 -5.14 -33.75 19.82
CA ILE A 574 -3.86 -33.08 20.08
C ILE A 574 -3.40 -33.46 21.49
N GLU A 575 -2.21 -34.02 21.60
CA GLU A 575 -1.62 -34.44 22.87
C GLU A 575 -0.23 -33.82 23.08
N PRO A 576 0.15 -33.45 24.31
CA PRO A 576 1.52 -33.03 24.59
C PRO A 576 2.51 -34.15 24.26
N LEU A 577 3.64 -33.79 23.68
CA LEU A 577 4.73 -34.74 23.45
C LEU A 577 5.31 -35.16 24.81
N ARG A 578 5.06 -36.41 25.21
CA ARG A 578 5.61 -36.93 26.47
C ARG A 578 7.09 -37.26 26.27
N PRO A 579 7.98 -36.90 27.21
CA PRO A 579 9.36 -37.35 27.14
C PRO A 579 9.39 -38.89 27.15
N SER A 580 10.24 -39.45 26.29
CA SER A 580 10.50 -40.89 26.23
C SER A 580 10.85 -41.41 27.64
N ARG A 581 10.26 -42.54 28.05
CA ARG A 581 10.60 -43.19 29.32
C ARG A 581 12.01 -43.80 29.34
N ASP A 582 12.71 -43.82 28.21
CA ASP A 582 14.02 -44.49 28.05
C ASP A 582 15.24 -43.56 28.25
N SER A 583 15.07 -42.37 28.83
CA SER A 583 16.20 -41.52 29.23
C SER A 583 16.35 -41.45 30.76
N ARG A 584 16.65 -42.59 31.40
CA ARG A 584 17.24 -42.63 32.74
C ARG A 584 18.56 -43.37 32.72
#